data_AF-D8FV27-F1
#
_entry.id   AF-D8FV27-F1
#
_cell.length_a   1.000
_cell.length_b   1.000
_cell.length_c   1.000
_cell.angle_alpha   90.00
_cell.angle_beta   90.00
_cell.angle_gamma   90.00
#
_symmetry.space_group_name_H-M   'P 1'
#
loop_
_entity.id
_entity.type
_entity.pdbx_description
1 polymer ?
#
loop_
_entity_poly.entity_id
_entity_poly.type
_entity_poly.pdbx_seq_one_letter_code
_entity_poly.pdbx_strand_id
1 'polypeptide(L)'
;MLEITRTQTGAFCQEQNLEIWEDSTNHDLKYARNRIRAELLPYLQTHFNPQAEQALAQTAELLRADTDYLAIAASELCLQASFSNSLDGKYRINRHILNGVHLALQRRVLRQLLQEILPVSPSFVHIEKIRELISAPNRSQTAPFPGGAIAIVEGQWIIFTKLTHS
;
A
#
# COMPACT_ATOMS: atom_id res chain seq x y z
N MET A 1 6.75 17.61 3.92
CA MET A 1 7.00 18.49 5.08
C MET A 1 6.42 17.85 6.34
N LEU A 2 7.16 16.94 6.98
CA LEU A 2 6.72 16.22 8.19
C LEU A 2 7.85 16.16 9.23
N GLU A 3 8.54 17.27 9.44
CA GLU A 3 9.64 17.38 10.42
C GLU A 3 9.53 18.65 11.28
N ILE A 4 8.31 19.02 11.69
CA ILE A 4 8.15 20.07 12.69
C ILE A 4 7.17 19.57 13.74
N THR A 5 7.68 19.31 14.93
CA THR A 5 6.84 19.02 16.09
C THR A 5 6.05 20.29 16.45
N ARG A 6 4.79 20.21 16.87
CA ARG A 6 4.02 21.40 17.29
C ARG A 6 4.68 22.17 18.44
N THR A 7 5.57 21.55 19.22
CA THR A 7 6.44 22.23 20.19
C THR A 7 7.42 23.19 19.50
N GLN A 8 8.01 22.79 18.37
CA GLN A 8 8.85 23.67 17.55
C GLN A 8 8.02 24.69 16.74
N THR A 9 6.83 24.31 16.25
CA THR A 9 5.92 25.27 15.59
C THR A 9 5.35 26.30 16.56
N GLY A 10 5.02 25.89 17.79
CA GLY A 10 4.49 26.77 18.84
C GLY A 10 5.52 27.77 19.33
N ALA A 11 6.76 27.33 19.55
CA ALA A 11 7.88 28.22 19.89
C ALA A 11 8.17 29.22 18.75
N PHE A 12 8.18 28.75 17.49
CA PHE A 12 8.37 29.61 16.31
C PHE A 12 7.24 30.63 16.11
N CYS A 13 5.97 30.23 16.32
CA CYS A 13 4.83 31.15 16.24
C CYS A 13 4.83 32.18 17.39
N GLN A 14 5.28 31.80 18.59
CA GLN A 14 5.45 32.72 19.72
C GLN A 14 6.61 33.70 19.50
N GLU A 15 7.73 33.27 18.92
CA GLU A 15 8.85 34.15 18.57
C GLU A 15 8.49 35.17 17.47
N GLN A 16 7.55 34.82 16.57
CA GLN A 16 7.15 35.66 15.44
C GLN A 16 5.85 36.43 15.64
N ASN A 17 5.27 36.45 16.85
CA ASN A 17 4.01 37.14 17.16
C ASN A 17 2.86 36.82 16.17
N LEU A 18 2.81 35.59 15.68
CA LEU A 18 1.75 35.15 14.77
C LEU A 18 0.53 34.75 15.61
N GLU A 19 -0.61 35.38 15.33
CA GLU A 19 -1.87 35.06 16.00
C GLU A 19 -2.30 33.62 15.63
N ILE A 20 -2.16 32.69 16.57
CA ILE A 20 -2.52 31.30 16.37
C ILE A 20 -4.05 31.22 16.41
N TRP A 21 -4.67 31.11 15.23
CA TRP A 21 -6.11 30.83 15.14
C TRP A 21 -6.35 29.37 15.54
N GLU A 22 -6.73 29.15 16.79
CA GLU A 22 -7.06 27.82 17.31
C GLU A 22 -8.47 27.41 16.85
N ASP A 23 -8.55 26.73 15.71
CA ASP A 23 -9.78 26.07 15.28
C ASP A 23 -10.20 25.05 16.36
N SER A 24 -11.38 25.25 16.94
CA SER A 24 -12.00 24.40 17.96
C SER A 24 -12.03 22.90 17.62
N THR A 25 -12.01 22.55 16.33
CA THR A 25 -11.97 21.17 15.86
C THR A 25 -10.62 20.48 16.11
N ASN A 26 -9.54 21.23 16.35
CA ASN A 26 -8.21 20.68 16.65
C ASN A 26 -8.16 19.91 17.98
N HIS A 27 -9.11 20.18 18.88
CA HIS A 27 -9.20 19.53 20.20
C HIS A 27 -10.37 18.54 20.29
N ASP A 28 -11.13 18.33 19.21
CA ASP A 28 -12.26 17.40 19.23
C ASP A 28 -11.77 15.94 19.23
N LEU A 29 -11.98 15.26 20.35
CA LEU A 29 -11.59 13.86 20.60
C LEU A 29 -12.47 12.84 19.85
N LYS A 30 -13.53 13.28 19.15
CA LYS A 30 -14.27 12.42 18.21
C LYS A 30 -13.38 11.94 17.06
N TYR A 31 -12.38 12.74 16.67
CA TYR A 31 -11.44 12.36 15.62
C TYR A 31 -10.33 11.47 16.19
N ALA A 32 -10.16 10.29 15.61
CA ALA A 32 -9.16 9.31 16.05
C ALA A 32 -7.74 9.90 16.14
N ARG A 33 -7.36 10.77 15.19
CA ARG A 33 -6.05 11.44 15.18
C ARG A 33 -5.85 12.33 16.41
N ASN A 34 -6.85 13.14 16.76
CA ASN A 34 -6.80 14.04 17.91
C ASN A 34 -6.76 13.24 19.21
N ARG A 35 -7.58 12.19 19.31
CA ARG A 35 -7.60 11.30 20.47
C ARG A 35 -6.28 10.54 20.67
N ILE A 36 -5.68 10.01 19.60
CA ILE A 36 -4.35 9.39 19.67
C ILE A 36 -3.33 10.38 20.22
N ARG A 37 -3.36 11.63 19.75
CA ARG A 37 -2.41 12.67 20.15
C ARG A 37 -2.61 13.13 21.59
N ALA A 38 -3.86 13.30 22.02
CA ALA A 38 -4.20 13.85 23.33
C ALA A 38 -4.22 12.82 24.46
N GLU A 39 -4.54 11.55 24.16
CA GLU A 39 -4.70 10.51 25.18
C GLU A 39 -3.61 9.43 25.05
N LEU A 40 -3.49 8.80 23.87
CA LEU A 40 -2.67 7.60 23.71
C LEU A 40 -1.17 7.90 23.76
N LEU A 41 -0.69 8.92 23.05
CA LEU A 41 0.74 9.28 23.05
C LEU A 41 1.25 9.68 24.45
N PRO A 42 0.55 10.57 25.20
CA PRO A 42 0.94 10.88 26.58
C PRO A 42 0.94 9.66 27.50
N TYR A 43 -0.03 8.75 27.34
CA TYR A 43 -0.09 7.51 28.09
C TYR A 43 1.14 6.62 27.82
N LEU A 44 1.51 6.45 26.55
CA LEU A 44 2.71 5.70 26.15
C LEU A 44 4.00 6.36 26.70
N GLN A 45 4.08 7.69 26.65
CA GLN A 45 5.22 8.45 27.17
C GLN A 45 5.39 8.31 28.68
N THR A 46 4.28 8.35 29.42
CA THR A 46 4.28 8.32 30.89
C THR A 46 4.53 6.91 31.43
N HIS A 47 3.95 5.87 30.80
CA HIS A 47 3.93 4.53 31.38
C HIS A 47 4.88 3.52 30.73
N PHE A 48 5.41 3.80 29.53
CA PHE A 48 6.24 2.84 28.79
C PHE A 48 7.59 3.42 28.37
N ASN A 49 7.58 4.49 27.58
CA ASN A 49 8.80 5.09 27.05
C ASN A 49 8.62 6.60 26.87
N PRO A 50 9.33 7.45 27.63
CA PRO A 50 9.27 8.90 27.48
C PRO A 50 9.54 9.41 26.06
N GLN A 51 10.28 8.64 25.25
CA GLN A 51 10.62 8.94 23.87
C GLN A 51 9.71 8.21 22.85
N ALA A 52 8.54 7.71 23.26
CA ALA A 52 7.65 6.93 22.39
C ALA A 52 7.29 7.66 21.07
N GLU A 53 6.96 8.96 21.14
CA GLU A 53 6.66 9.74 19.94
C GLU A 53 7.86 9.80 18.97
N GLN A 54 9.05 10.06 19.50
CA GLN A 54 10.28 10.12 18.70
C GLN A 54 10.63 8.75 18.09
N ALA A 55 10.53 7.67 18.86
CA ALA A 55 10.81 6.31 18.38
C ALA A 55 9.82 5.89 17.28
N LEU A 56 8.54 6.22 17.42
CA LEU A 56 7.52 5.97 16.40
C LEU A 56 7.78 6.80 15.13
N ALA A 57 8.16 8.07 15.27
CA ALA A 57 8.49 8.92 14.13
C ALA A 57 9.70 8.39 13.35
N GLN A 58 10.78 8.00 14.05
CA GLN A 58 11.97 7.41 13.42
C GLN A 58 11.65 6.09 12.72
N THR A 59 10.84 5.24 13.35
CA THR A 59 10.39 3.98 12.73
C THR A 59 9.56 4.24 11.48
N ALA A 60 8.64 5.22 11.53
CA ALA A 60 7.82 5.60 10.39
C ALA A 60 8.66 6.16 9.23
N GLU A 61 9.74 6.89 9.52
CA GLU A 61 10.66 7.41 8.50
C GLU A 61 11.44 6.27 7.82
N LEU A 62 12.00 5.35 8.61
CA LEU A 62 12.67 4.17 8.06
C LEU A 62 11.74 3.33 7.18
N LEU A 63 10.52 3.04 7.67
CA LEU A 63 9.53 2.28 6.91
C LEU A 63 9.06 2.98 5.64
N ARG A 64 9.09 4.32 5.62
CA ARG A 64 8.77 5.10 4.42
C ARG A 64 9.84 4.92 3.36
N ALA A 65 11.11 5.11 3.73
CA ALA A 65 12.23 4.89 2.83
C ALA A 65 12.23 3.46 2.25
N ASP A 66 12.01 2.45 3.11
CA ASP A 66 11.91 1.06 2.68
C ASP A 66 10.72 0.84 1.73
N THR A 67 9.57 1.44 2.05
CA THR A 67 8.35 1.31 1.24
C THR A 67 8.51 1.94 -0.13
N ASP A 68 9.18 3.09 -0.21
CA ASP A 68 9.44 3.82 -1.44
C ASP A 68 10.41 3.04 -2.32
N TYR A 69 11.51 2.54 -1.76
CA TYR A 69 12.45 1.68 -2.48
C TYR A 69 11.78 0.42 -3.04
N LEU A 70 11.01 -0.28 -2.21
CA LEU A 70 10.27 -1.47 -2.63
C LEU A 70 9.18 -1.17 -3.66
N ALA A 71 8.61 0.05 -3.66
CA ALA A 71 7.63 0.46 -4.66
C ALA A 71 8.28 0.67 -6.03
N ILE A 72 9.48 1.28 -6.06
CA ILE A 72 10.27 1.46 -7.29
C ILE A 72 10.66 0.08 -7.85
N ALA A 73 11.26 -0.78 -7.04
CA ALA A 73 11.66 -2.12 -7.46
C ALA A 73 10.47 -2.97 -7.94
N ALA A 74 9.30 -2.84 -7.30
CA ALA A 74 8.09 -3.51 -7.76
C ALA A 74 7.60 -2.96 -9.10
N SER A 75 7.65 -1.64 -9.31
CA SER A 75 7.26 -1.02 -10.58
C SER A 75 8.14 -1.50 -11.73
N GLU A 76 9.47 -1.52 -11.54
CA GLU A 76 10.42 -2.01 -12.53
C GLU A 76 10.19 -3.49 -12.87
N LEU A 77 9.98 -4.32 -11.84
CA LEU A 77 9.69 -5.73 -12.02
C LEU A 77 8.33 -5.94 -12.71
N CYS A 78 7.33 -5.11 -12.41
CA CYS A 78 6.03 -5.16 -13.07
C CYS A 78 6.18 -4.87 -14.57
N LEU A 79 6.95 -3.84 -14.94
CA LEU A 79 7.23 -3.52 -16.34
C LEU A 79 7.95 -4.65 -17.08
N GLN A 80 8.86 -5.36 -16.40
CA GLN A 80 9.57 -6.50 -16.99
C GLN A 80 8.68 -7.74 -17.12
N ALA A 81 7.80 -7.98 -16.15
CA ALA A 81 6.98 -9.19 -16.09
C ALA A 81 5.64 -9.06 -16.82
N SER A 82 5.12 -7.85 -16.97
CA SER A 82 3.81 -7.60 -17.58
C SER A 82 3.88 -7.54 -19.10
N PHE A 83 2.80 -7.99 -19.73
CA PHE A 83 2.58 -7.84 -21.15
C PHE A 83 1.11 -7.54 -21.37
N SER A 84 0.79 -6.40 -21.95
CA SER A 84 -0.53 -6.06 -22.43
C SER A 84 -0.48 -5.93 -23.96
N ASN A 85 -1.44 -6.55 -24.65
CA ASN A 85 -1.62 -6.32 -26.06
C ASN A 85 -2.90 -5.50 -26.24
N SER A 86 -2.79 -4.30 -26.80
CA SER A 86 -3.91 -3.39 -27.01
C SER A 86 -5.03 -4.00 -27.88
N LEU A 87 -4.72 -5.04 -28.67
CA LEU A 87 -5.66 -5.69 -29.59
C LEU A 87 -6.66 -6.63 -28.89
N ASP A 88 -6.29 -7.27 -27.79
CA ASP A 88 -7.17 -8.23 -27.10
C ASP A 88 -7.66 -7.76 -25.72
N GLY A 89 -7.13 -6.65 -25.22
CA GLY A 89 -7.51 -6.08 -23.93
C GLY A 89 -7.18 -6.98 -22.74
N LYS A 90 -6.32 -8.00 -22.93
CA LYS A 90 -5.92 -8.95 -21.88
C LYS A 90 -4.62 -8.51 -21.24
N TYR A 91 -4.65 -8.40 -19.91
CA TYR A 91 -3.45 -8.24 -19.11
C TYR A 91 -2.80 -9.60 -18.88
N ARG A 92 -1.48 -9.68 -19.07
CA ARG A 92 -0.70 -10.89 -18.82
C ARG A 92 0.47 -10.55 -17.91
N ILE A 93 0.82 -11.47 -17.02
CA ILE A 93 2.03 -11.36 -16.22
C ILE A 93 2.81 -12.68 -16.24
N ASN A 94 4.12 -12.59 -16.45
CA ASN A 94 5.00 -13.74 -16.52
C ASN A 94 5.29 -14.28 -15.12
N ARG A 95 4.73 -15.44 -14.79
CA ARG A 95 4.88 -16.04 -13.47
C ARG A 95 6.29 -16.60 -13.21
N HIS A 96 7.07 -16.95 -14.23
CA HIS A 96 8.44 -17.45 -14.02
C HIS A 96 9.36 -16.34 -13.52
N ILE A 97 9.17 -15.11 -14.03
CA ILE A 97 9.89 -13.93 -13.54
C ILE A 97 9.56 -13.69 -12.06
N LEU A 98 8.29 -13.81 -11.67
CA LEU A 98 7.87 -13.60 -10.28
C LEU A 98 8.28 -14.73 -9.33
N ASN A 99 8.40 -15.97 -9.81
CA ASN A 99 8.69 -17.15 -8.98
C ASN A 99 10.05 -17.03 -8.27
N GLY A 100 11.07 -16.49 -8.96
CA GLY A 100 12.41 -16.29 -8.40
C GLY A 100 12.56 -15.09 -7.46
N VAL A 101 11.50 -14.31 -7.26
CA VAL A 101 11.55 -13.02 -6.54
C VAL A 101 11.01 -13.16 -5.12
N HIS A 102 11.57 -12.35 -4.20
CA HIS A 102 11.11 -12.28 -2.81
C HIS A 102 9.60 -11.97 -2.69
N LEU A 103 8.94 -12.59 -1.70
CA LEU A 103 7.50 -12.50 -1.45
C LEU A 103 6.96 -11.06 -1.36
N ALA A 104 7.74 -10.15 -0.76
CA ALA A 104 7.37 -8.74 -0.64
C ALA A 104 7.16 -8.07 -2.00
N LEU A 105 8.03 -8.36 -2.97
CA LEU A 105 7.93 -7.81 -4.32
C LEU A 105 6.83 -8.51 -5.13
N GLN A 106 6.67 -9.84 -5.00
CA GLN A 106 5.53 -10.54 -5.60
C GLN A 106 4.21 -9.88 -5.22
N ARG A 107 3.98 -9.64 -3.92
CA ARG A 107 2.75 -8.99 -3.42
C ARG A 107 2.57 -7.57 -3.94
N ARG A 108 3.64 -6.78 -4.02
CA ARG A 108 3.59 -5.38 -4.49
C ARG A 108 3.29 -5.30 -5.98
N VAL A 109 3.96 -6.10 -6.81
CA VAL A 109 3.70 -6.20 -8.25
C VAL A 109 2.25 -6.61 -8.50
N LEU A 110 1.78 -7.67 -7.84
CA LEU A 110 0.42 -8.14 -8.00
C LEU A 110 -0.62 -7.12 -7.53
N ARG A 111 -0.32 -6.34 -6.48
CA ARG A 111 -1.18 -5.25 -6.04
C ARG A 111 -1.29 -4.15 -7.10
N GLN A 112 -0.15 -3.73 -7.68
CA GLN A 112 -0.13 -2.72 -8.76
C GLN A 112 -0.94 -3.20 -9.96
N LEU A 113 -0.68 -4.43 -10.42
CA LEU A 113 -1.43 -5.02 -11.54
C LEU A 113 -2.93 -5.09 -11.28
N LEU A 114 -3.35 -5.52 -10.08
CA LEU A 114 -4.77 -5.60 -9.74
C LEU A 114 -5.43 -4.22 -9.62
N GLN A 115 -4.70 -3.16 -9.27
CA GLN A 115 -5.22 -1.78 -9.26
C GLN A 115 -5.57 -1.27 -10.65
N GLU A 116 -4.88 -1.74 -11.69
CA GLU A 116 -5.17 -1.38 -13.09
C GLU A 116 -6.36 -2.18 -13.66
N ILE A 117 -6.59 -3.38 -13.14
CA ILE A 117 -7.59 -4.31 -13.67
C ILE A 117 -8.93 -4.19 -12.96
N LEU A 118 -8.92 -4.05 -11.63
CA LEU A 118 -10.12 -4.09 -10.81
C LEU A 118 -10.74 -2.70 -10.64
N PRO A 119 -12.08 -2.60 -10.61
CA PRO A 119 -12.77 -1.34 -10.35
C PRO A 119 -12.65 -0.87 -8.88
N VAL A 120 -12.16 -1.74 -7.99
CA VAL A 120 -12.03 -1.49 -6.55
C VAL A 120 -10.61 -1.78 -6.10
N SER A 121 -10.18 -1.12 -5.02
CA SER A 121 -8.86 -1.39 -4.43
C SER A 121 -8.70 -2.87 -4.04
N PRO A 122 -7.62 -3.54 -4.47
CA PRO A 122 -7.41 -4.94 -4.16
C PRO A 122 -7.16 -5.15 -2.66
N SER A 123 -7.82 -6.17 -2.10
CA SER A 123 -7.58 -6.64 -0.73
C SER A 123 -6.39 -7.60 -0.69
N PHE A 124 -5.88 -7.88 0.51
CA PHE A 124 -4.85 -8.90 0.71
C PHE A 124 -5.28 -10.28 0.15
N VAL A 125 -6.56 -10.63 0.31
CA VAL A 125 -7.12 -11.88 -0.21
C VAL A 125 -7.05 -11.91 -1.75
N HIS A 126 -7.30 -10.80 -2.43
CA HIS A 126 -7.19 -10.74 -3.89
C HIS A 126 -5.74 -10.94 -4.36
N ILE A 127 -4.78 -10.34 -3.64
CA ILE A 127 -3.35 -10.44 -3.94
C ILE A 127 -2.88 -11.89 -3.78
N GLU A 128 -3.20 -12.54 -2.66
CA GLU A 128 -2.76 -13.92 -2.41
C GLU A 128 -3.37 -14.93 -3.39
N LYS A 129 -4.64 -14.74 -3.81
CA LYS A 129 -5.26 -15.57 -4.85
C LYS A 129 -4.46 -15.60 -6.16
N ILE A 130 -3.95 -14.45 -6.59
CA ILE A 130 -3.09 -14.41 -7.79
C ILE A 130 -1.71 -14.97 -7.48
N ARG A 131 -1.17 -14.69 -6.30
CA ARG A 131 0.15 -15.18 -5.88
C ARG A 131 0.23 -16.71 -5.91
N GLU A 132 -0.83 -17.39 -5.47
CA GLU A 132 -0.93 -18.86 -5.54
C GLU A 132 -0.76 -19.38 -6.97
N LEU A 133 -1.26 -18.66 -7.98
CA LEU A 133 -1.11 -19.02 -9.40
C LEU A 133 0.35 -18.94 -9.89
N ILE A 134 1.26 -18.27 -9.18
CA ILE A 134 2.69 -18.22 -9.54
C ILE A 134 3.32 -19.62 -9.50
N SER A 135 2.83 -20.50 -8.62
CA SER A 135 3.34 -21.86 -8.44
C SER A 135 2.33 -22.96 -8.84
N ALA A 136 1.08 -22.59 -9.15
CA ALA A 136 0.03 -23.55 -9.51
C ALA A 136 0.27 -24.30 -10.84
N PRO A 137 -0.37 -25.46 -11.07
CA PRO A 137 -0.35 -26.13 -12.36
C PRO A 137 -0.90 -25.27 -13.53
N ASN A 138 -0.62 -25.68 -14.76
CA ASN A 138 -1.20 -25.05 -15.94
C ASN A 138 -2.74 -25.19 -15.92
N ARG A 139 -3.46 -24.17 -16.41
CA ARG A 139 -4.94 -24.04 -16.37
C ARG A 139 -5.58 -23.85 -14.99
N SER A 140 -4.79 -23.69 -13.92
CA SER A 140 -5.34 -23.21 -12.65
C SER A 140 -5.91 -21.80 -12.81
N GLN A 141 -7.02 -21.52 -12.13
CA GLN A 141 -7.71 -20.24 -12.24
C GLN A 141 -8.26 -19.75 -10.90
N THR A 142 -8.48 -18.45 -10.78
CA THR A 142 -9.15 -17.87 -9.61
C THR A 142 -10.67 -17.94 -9.76
N ALA A 143 -11.37 -17.85 -8.62
CA ALA A 143 -12.75 -17.39 -8.62
C ALA A 143 -12.83 -15.94 -9.17
N PRO A 144 -14.00 -15.49 -9.66
CA PRO A 144 -14.19 -14.12 -10.13
C PRO A 144 -13.86 -13.08 -9.05
N PHE A 145 -13.12 -12.05 -9.45
CA PHE A 145 -12.89 -10.83 -8.68
C PHE A 145 -14.10 -9.89 -8.75
N PRO A 146 -14.19 -8.89 -7.86
CA PRO A 146 -15.13 -7.79 -8.05
C PRO A 146 -14.99 -7.18 -9.46
N GLY A 147 -16.10 -7.08 -10.19
CA GLY A 147 -16.09 -6.67 -11.60
C GLY A 147 -15.96 -7.82 -12.61
N GLY A 148 -16.01 -9.08 -12.15
CA GLY A 148 -16.12 -10.25 -13.03
C GLY A 148 -14.82 -10.67 -13.73
N ALA A 149 -13.67 -10.07 -13.38
CA ALA A 149 -12.39 -10.53 -13.90
C ALA A 149 -12.03 -11.90 -13.30
N ILE A 150 -11.43 -12.78 -14.10
CA ILE A 150 -10.76 -14.01 -13.62
C ILE A 150 -9.30 -13.99 -14.07
N ALA A 151 -8.44 -14.70 -13.35
CA ALA A 151 -7.08 -14.96 -13.76
C ALA A 151 -6.88 -16.47 -14.01
N ILE A 152 -6.25 -16.82 -15.12
CA ILE A 152 -5.96 -18.21 -15.51
C ILE A 152 -4.48 -18.37 -15.86
N VAL A 153 -3.92 -19.52 -15.50
CA VAL A 153 -2.56 -19.91 -15.88
C VAL A 153 -2.58 -20.50 -17.29
N GLU A 154 -1.77 -19.93 -18.18
CA GLU A 154 -1.46 -20.46 -19.50
C GLU A 154 0.07 -20.50 -19.72
N GLY A 155 0.67 -21.66 -19.46
CA GLY A 155 2.11 -21.86 -19.53
C GLY A 155 2.87 -20.95 -18.57
N GLN A 156 3.67 -20.04 -19.11
CA GLN A 156 4.43 -19.06 -18.34
C GLN A 156 3.63 -17.80 -17.95
N TRP A 157 2.38 -17.70 -18.35
CA TRP A 157 1.57 -16.51 -18.18
C TRP A 157 0.44 -16.74 -17.18
N ILE A 158 0.17 -15.72 -16.37
CA ILE A 158 -1.13 -15.54 -15.72
C ILE A 158 -1.88 -14.50 -16.55
N ILE A 159 -3.01 -14.88 -17.11
CA ILE A 159 -3.80 -14.07 -18.03
C ILE A 159 -5.09 -13.64 -17.33
N PHE A 160 -5.40 -12.35 -17.40
CA PHE A 160 -6.62 -11.78 -16.87
C PHE A 160 -7.64 -11.60 -17.98
N THR A 161 -8.84 -12.13 -17.77
CA THR A 161 -9.97 -11.98 -18.69
C THR A 161 -11.16 -11.41 -17.95
N LYS A 162 -11.76 -10.33 -18.48
CA LYS A 162 -13.05 -9.85 -17.99
C LYS A 162 -14.14 -10.82 -18.47
N LEU A 163 -15.00 -11.28 -17.57
CA LEU A 163 -16.27 -11.88 -17.96
C LEU A 163 -17.11 -10.76 -18.58
N THR A 164 -17.15 -10.67 -19.91
CA THR A 164 -18.18 -9.91 -20.60
C THR A 164 -19.52 -10.55 -20.24
N HIS A 165 -20.29 -9.90 -19.37
CA HIS A 165 -21.70 -10.21 -19.23
C HIS A 165 -22.35 -9.89 -20.57
N SER A 166 -22.75 -10.94 -21.30
CA SER A 166 -23.74 -10.86 -22.38
C SER A 166 -25.10 -10.50 -21.82
#